data_AF-A0A165CQZ0-F1
#
_entry.id   AF-A0A165CQZ0-F1
#
_cell.length_a   1.000
_cell.length_b   1.000
_cell.length_c   1.000
_cell.angle_alpha   90.00
_cell.angle_beta   90.00
_cell.angle_gamma   90.00
#
_symmetry.space_group_name_H-M   'P 1'
#
loop_
_entity.id
_entity.type
_entity.pdbx_description
1 polymer ?
#
loop_
_entity_poly.entity_id
_entity_poly.type
_entity_poly.pdbx_seq_one_letter_code
_entity_poly.pdbx_strand_id
1 'polypeptide(L)' 'MSTTQPTFSVNDPVIYNNVHWGTVTAINLTAGTATVRLAQGGSVEAAFATLRKRAAAT' A
#
# COMPACT_ATOMS: atom_id res chain seq x y z
N MET A 1 -11.05 -13.66 -18.52
CA MET A 1 -9.84 -13.59 -17.68
C MET A 1 -10.09 -12.50 -16.65
N SER A 2 -10.26 -12.83 -15.37
CA SER A 2 -10.41 -11.80 -14.33
C SER A 2 -9.10 -11.06 -14.20
N THR A 3 -9.03 -9.86 -14.75
CA THR A 3 -8.00 -8.89 -14.42
C THR A 3 -8.25 -8.50 -12.96
N THR A 4 -7.62 -9.18 -12.02
CA THR A 4 -7.63 -8.76 -10.62
C THR A 4 -6.93 -7.41 -10.57
N GLN A 5 -7.75 -6.36 -10.70
CA GLN A 5 -7.35 -4.97 -10.63
C GLN A 5 -6.49 -4.77 -9.38
N PRO A 6 -5.36 -4.06 -9.44
CA PRO A 6 -4.57 -3.80 -8.25
C PRO A 6 -5.46 -3.11 -7.23
N THR A 7 -5.58 -3.72 -6.06
CA THR A 7 -6.42 -3.22 -4.96
C THR A 7 -5.89 -1.92 -4.37
N PHE A 8 -4.74 -1.41 -4.83
CA PHE A 8 -4.08 -0.20 -4.35
C PHE A 8 -3.64 0.67 -5.53
N SER A 9 -3.68 1.99 -5.33
CA SER A 9 -3.18 3.00 -6.26
C SER A 9 -2.06 3.82 -5.61
N VAL A 10 -1.20 4.45 -6.43
CA VAL A 10 -0.26 5.45 -5.92
C VAL A 10 -1.05 6.59 -5.27
N ASN A 11 -0.55 7.09 -4.15
CA ASN A 11 -1.20 8.02 -3.22
C ASN A 11 -2.33 7.44 -2.38
N ASP A 12 -2.66 6.15 -2.48
CA ASP A 12 -3.61 5.53 -1.55
C ASP A 12 -3.05 5.56 -0.12
N PRO A 13 -3.84 6.04 0.86
CA PRO A 13 -3.49 5.89 2.27
C PRO A 13 -3.71 4.44 2.70
N VAL A 14 -2.71 3.85 3.34
CA VAL A 14 -2.69 2.43 3.72
C VAL A 14 -2.18 2.21 5.15
N ILE A 15 -2.52 1.04 5.69
CA ILE A 15 -1.97 0.50 6.93
C ILE A 15 -1.11 -0.71 6.55
N TYR A 16 0.18 -0.65 6.90
CA TYR A 16 1.14 -1.73 6.77
C TYR A 16 1.21 -2.55 8.06
N ASN A 17 1.15 -3.88 7.91
CA ASN A 17 1.24 -4.87 9.00
C ASN A 17 0.26 -4.59 10.15
N ASN A 18 -0.88 -3.97 9.85
CA ASN A 18 -1.91 -3.55 10.81
C ASN A 18 -1.45 -2.59 11.93
N VAL A 19 -0.26 -1.99 11.81
CA VAL A 19 0.35 -1.15 12.86
C VAL A 19 0.84 0.19 12.32
N HIS A 20 1.45 0.21 11.13
CA HIS A 20 2.10 1.43 10.60
C HIS A 20 1.23 2.08 9.55
N TRP A 21 1.04 3.39 9.65
CA TRP A 21 0.31 4.15 8.64
C TRP A 21 1.27 4.68 7.60
N GLY A 22 0.83 4.74 6.35
CA GLY A 22 1.62 5.31 5.27
C GLY A 22 0.82 5.56 4.00
N THR A 23 1.54 5.94 2.96
CA THR A 23 0.97 6.23 1.64
C THR A 23 1.72 5.44 0.58
N VAL A 24 0.99 4.84 -0.35
CA VAL A 24 1.61 4.14 -1.49
C VAL A 24 2.30 5.16 -2.39
N THR A 25 3.56 4.90 -2.73
CA THR A 25 4.38 5.78 -3.58
C THR A 25 4.78 5.11 -4.89
N ALA A 26 4.86 3.78 -4.91
CA ALA A 26 5.09 2.99 -6.12
C ALA A 26 4.42 1.62 -6.00
N ILE A 27 4.13 0.99 -7.15
CA ILE A 27 3.49 -0.32 -7.23
C ILE A 27 4.30 -1.19 -8.18
N ASN A 28 4.65 -2.39 -7.74
CA ASN A 28 5.26 -3.42 -8.55
C ASN A 28 4.28 -4.60 -8.70
N LEU A 29 3.57 -4.62 -9.84
CA LEU A 29 2.60 -5.67 -10.13
C LEU A 29 3.25 -7.03 -10.37
N THR A 30 4.47 -7.06 -10.91
CA THR A 30 5.21 -8.29 -11.18
C THR A 30 5.65 -8.97 -9.89
N ALA A 31 6.08 -8.19 -8.89
CA ALA A 31 6.47 -8.69 -7.58
C ALA A 31 5.29 -8.85 -6.61
N GLY A 32 4.13 -8.24 -6.90
CA GLY A 32 2.99 -8.22 -5.97
C GLY A 32 3.21 -7.34 -4.74
N THR A 33 4.01 -6.27 -4.88
CA THR A 33 4.43 -5.38 -3.80
C THR A 33 4.11 -3.91 -4.09
N ALA A 34 4.06 -3.09 -3.04
CA ALA A 34 3.97 -1.64 -3.12
C ALA A 34 5.06 -1.00 -2.23
N THR A 35 5.64 0.10 -2.70
CA THR A 35 6.48 0.95 -1.85
C THR A 35 5.58 1.89 -1.06
N VAL A 36 5.60 1.79 0.26
CA VAL A 36 4.82 2.62 1.17
C VAL A 36 5.75 3.58 1.90
N ARG A 37 5.49 4.88 1.79
CA ARG A 37 6.13 5.89 2.64
C ARG A 37 5.40 5.96 3.96
N LEU A 38 6.08 5.62 5.05
CA LEU A 38 5.48 5.57 6.38
C LEU A 38 5.32 6.98 6.94
N ALA A 39 4.24 7.22 7.69
CA ALA A 39 3.98 8.49 8.36
C ALA A 39 5.04 8.84 9.41
N GLN A 40 5.67 7.81 9.99
CA GLN A 40 6.76 7.91 10.96
C GLN A 40 8.11 8.26 10.30
N GLY A 41 8.16 8.30 8.97
CA GLY A 41 9.38 8.46 8.18
C GLY A 41 9.88 7.15 7.56
N GLY A 42 10.64 7.26 6.48
CA GLY A 42 11.16 6.12 5.72
C GLY A 42 10.16 5.54 4.72
N SER A 43 10.65 4.57 3.93
CA SER A 43 9.88 3.82 2.95
C SER A 43 10.12 2.32 3.13
N VAL A 44 9.08 1.52 2.91
CA VAL A 44 9.14 0.06 2.98
C VAL A 44 8.54 -0.53 1.71
N GLU A 45 9.12 -1.61 1.21
CA GLU A 45 8.47 -2.44 0.20
C GLU A 45 7.61 -3.50 0.90
N ALA A 46 6.31 -3.46 0.68
CA ALA A 46 5.33 -4.31 1.35
C ALA A 46 4.52 -5.12 0.34
N ALA A 47 4.35 -6.42 0.60
CA ALA A 47 3.47 -7.27 -0.18
C ALA A 47 2.02 -6.81 -0.05
N PHE A 48 1.23 -6.89 -1.12
CA PHE A 48 -0.18 -6.45 -1.10
C PHE A 48 -1.01 -7.12 0.01
N ALA A 49 -0.72 -8.38 0.34
CA ALA A 49 -1.39 -9.12 1.41
C ALA A 49 -1.19 -8.51 2.82
N THR A 50 -0.12 -7.72 3.01
CA THR A 50 0.21 -7.05 4.28
C THR A 50 -0.33 -5.62 4.37
N LEU A 51 -0.95 -5.14 3.29
CA LEU A 51 -1.50 -3.79 3.18
C LEU A 51 -3.02 -3.81 3.32
N ARG A 52 -3.56 -2.75 3.93
CA ARG A 52 -5.01 -2.49 4.00
C ARG A 52 -5.27 -1.05 3.65
N LYS A 53 -6.33 -0.77 2.88
CA LYS A 53 -6.75 0.62 2.63
C LYS A 53 -7.16 1.26 3.94
N ARG A 54 -6.66 2.47 4.17
CA ARG A 54 -7.15 3.32 5.24
C ARG A 54 -8.36 4.09 4.68
N ALA A 55 -9.50 4.03 5.37
CA ALA A 55 -10.59 4.94 5.08
C ALA A 55 -10.07 6.39 5.23
N ALA A 56 -10.32 7.25 4.25
CA ALA A 56 -10.05 8.67 4.42
C ALA A 56 -10.77 9.13 5.68
N ALA A 57 -10.06 9.80 6.59
CA ALA A 57 -10.72 10.46 7.71
C ALA A 57 -11.61 11.56 7.11
N THR A 58 -12.92 11.32 7.08
CA THR A 58 -13.94 12.31 6.78
C THR A 58 -13.95 13.40 7.84
#